data_AF-A0A7V4Q6J2-F1
#
_entry.id   AF-A0A7V4Q6J2-F1
#
_cell.length_a   1.000
_cell.length_b   1.000
_cell.length_c   1.000
_cell.angle_alpha   90.00
_cell.angle_beta   90.00
_cell.angle_gamma   90.00
#
_symmetry.space_group_name_H-M   'P 1'
#
loop_
_entity.id
_entity.type
_entity.pdbx_description
1 polymer ?
#
loop_
_entity_poly.entity_id
_entity_poly.type
_entity_poly.pdbx_seq_one_letter_code
_entity_poly.pdbx_strand_id
1 'polypeptide(L)'
;MADTSGQANPPLINDLISHGHEFSFPQIMRIARMHLGAGGAGELPEVPWQERIRVRPDLSLAFPAADVARIERSGADNADLLITTTFLGLYGSSSPLPTHYTEDLLDEASADSSVSRDFLDILHQRLYQLYFQCWGKYQLFNQVAEEKNPKDRERLFCLIGLGEKELRDSVPDPWSLVRYAGLLTQFPRSAEGLQTLLRDALGVRKLEVEQCVLRRVPIPKDQQMRLGISGMSLGISTVLGSEIADRMGKFRILIGPLSKKEFDTLLPGTPQHDKLASLIRLYILDPFDFDLQMTLAAKEAEPIRLGDPDGARLGWNSWCFAGDTLGETTALFPIAHSAATAPSPGADEVSYAPEFKEPSSLIDYYQQELARLRDLAAAYAISHPELSAMVSGHLADAGVERLFEGVAFLNANLQQKLDDDFPEIIHEVIDAIQPNYLRPIPATTIIAFTPKQNCTTTQLIPVGTELKSIPVDGTACTFTTRYPVEIHPLTLTDVTFAQPSG
;
A
#
# COMPACT_ATOMS: atom_id res chain seq x y z
N MET A 1 14.51 17.35 9.03
CA MET A 1 14.78 17.05 10.47
C MET A 1 15.74 18.11 10.97
N ALA A 2 15.61 18.58 12.21
CA ALA A 2 16.49 19.60 12.78
C ALA A 2 17.47 18.96 13.78
N ASP A 3 18.70 19.44 13.78
CA ASP A 3 19.72 19.15 14.79
C ASP A 3 19.29 19.72 16.17
N THR A 4 19.77 19.10 17.27
CA THR A 4 19.47 19.51 18.66
C THR A 4 20.05 20.87 19.05
N SER A 5 20.87 21.50 18.20
CA SER A 5 21.49 22.82 18.41
C SER A 5 20.67 24.01 17.92
N GLY A 6 19.54 23.80 17.23
CA GLY A 6 18.60 24.87 16.87
C GLY A 6 19.10 25.89 15.83
N GLN A 7 20.28 25.67 15.24
CA GLN A 7 20.65 26.34 14.00
C GLN A 7 19.82 25.74 12.86
N ALA A 8 19.30 26.58 11.96
CA ALA A 8 18.77 26.10 10.70
C ALA A 8 19.93 25.42 9.96
N ASN A 9 19.82 24.10 9.71
CA ASN A 9 20.83 23.38 8.93
C ASN A 9 21.18 24.19 7.68
N PRO A 10 22.45 24.23 7.25
CA PRO A 10 22.74 24.60 5.87
C PRO A 10 21.80 23.78 4.98
N PRO A 11 21.12 24.40 3.99
CA PRO A 11 20.17 23.67 3.19
C PRO A 11 20.91 22.49 2.57
N LEU A 12 20.37 21.27 2.71
CA LEU A 12 21.03 19.99 2.40
C LEU A 12 21.72 19.96 1.02
N ILE A 13 21.26 20.82 0.10
CA ILE A 13 21.86 21.11 -1.20
C ILE A 13 23.31 21.65 -1.13
N ASN A 14 23.68 22.44 -0.12
CA ASN A 14 25.02 22.99 0.05
C ASN A 14 26.01 21.88 0.44
N ASP A 15 25.62 21.00 1.35
CA ASP A 15 26.42 19.83 1.75
C ASP A 15 26.59 18.86 0.57
N LEU A 16 25.52 18.69 -0.24
CA LEU A 16 25.54 17.91 -1.48
C LEU A 16 26.43 18.53 -2.56
N ILE A 17 26.52 19.87 -2.66
CA ILE A 17 27.46 20.54 -3.58
C ILE A 17 28.91 20.39 -3.10
N SER A 18 29.19 20.52 -1.79
CA SER A 18 30.56 20.45 -1.26
C SER A 18 31.10 19.02 -1.09
N HIS A 19 30.23 18.06 -0.77
CA HIS A 19 30.59 16.66 -0.46
C HIS A 19 29.85 15.67 -1.36
N GLY A 20 29.51 16.05 -2.60
CA GLY A 20 28.72 15.23 -3.52
C GLY A 20 29.27 13.82 -3.80
N HIS A 21 30.57 13.60 -3.61
CA HIS A 21 31.22 12.29 -3.74
C HIS A 21 30.95 11.33 -2.56
N GLU A 22 30.42 11.81 -1.43
CA GLU A 22 30.02 10.97 -0.29
C GLU A 22 28.63 10.34 -0.46
N PHE A 23 27.84 10.82 -1.45
CA PHE A 23 26.48 10.38 -1.68
C PHE A 23 26.37 9.50 -2.94
N SER A 24 25.49 8.50 -2.91
CA SER A 24 25.15 7.71 -4.10
C SER A 24 24.29 8.52 -5.08
N PHE A 25 24.41 8.22 -6.37
CA PHE A 25 23.68 8.95 -7.41
C PHE A 25 22.15 9.01 -7.19
N PRO A 26 21.44 7.92 -6.83
CA PRO A 26 20.00 8.00 -6.59
C PRO A 26 19.63 8.89 -5.40
N GLN A 27 20.47 8.93 -4.35
CA GLN A 27 20.25 9.79 -3.19
C GLN A 27 20.43 11.27 -3.55
N ILE A 28 21.41 11.59 -4.39
CA ILE A 28 21.62 12.94 -4.94
C ILE A 28 20.41 13.37 -5.77
N MET A 29 19.97 12.54 -6.72
CA MET A 29 18.80 12.83 -7.57
C MET A 29 17.53 13.04 -6.75
N ARG A 30 17.31 12.21 -5.72
CA ARG A 30 16.19 12.33 -4.77
C ARG A 30 16.22 13.65 -3.99
N ILE A 31 17.37 14.05 -3.46
CA ILE A 31 17.54 15.33 -2.73
C ILE A 31 17.38 16.53 -3.67
N ALA A 32 18.04 16.49 -4.84
CA ALA A 32 17.96 17.55 -5.85
C ALA A 32 16.52 17.74 -6.32
N ARG A 33 15.79 16.66 -6.62
CA ARG A 33 14.36 16.69 -6.96
C ARG A 33 13.52 17.31 -5.84
N MET A 34 13.74 16.95 -4.57
CA MET A 34 13.02 17.56 -3.45
C MET A 34 13.32 19.05 -3.29
N HIS A 35 14.55 19.50 -3.57
CA HIS A 35 14.92 20.92 -3.49
C HIS A 35 14.32 21.73 -4.64
N LEU A 36 14.43 21.24 -5.88
CA LEU A 36 13.94 21.92 -7.08
C LEU A 36 12.40 21.87 -7.19
N GLY A 37 11.79 20.76 -6.77
CA GLY A 37 10.35 20.54 -6.73
C GLY A 37 9.64 21.16 -5.53
N ALA A 38 10.34 21.89 -4.64
CA ALA A 38 9.73 22.59 -3.50
C ALA A 38 8.92 23.85 -3.90
N GLY A 39 8.80 24.13 -5.20
CA GLY A 39 7.98 25.21 -5.75
C GLY A 39 6.48 24.91 -5.67
N GLY A 40 5.87 25.16 -4.51
CA GLY A 40 4.42 25.26 -4.37
C GLY A 40 3.70 23.97 -3.97
N ALA A 41 2.85 24.06 -2.95
CA ALA A 41 1.91 23.00 -2.62
C ALA A 41 0.66 23.11 -3.51
N GLY A 42 0.63 22.42 -4.65
CA GLY A 42 -0.58 22.20 -5.45
C GLY A 42 -0.49 22.52 -6.95
N GLU A 43 0.57 23.18 -7.40
CA GLU A 43 0.80 23.48 -8.82
C GLU A 43 1.96 22.63 -9.35
N LEU A 44 1.81 22.11 -10.58
CA LEU A 44 2.92 21.45 -11.28
C LEU A 44 3.96 22.53 -11.63
N PRO A 45 5.27 22.30 -11.41
CA PRO A 45 6.28 23.30 -11.74
C PRO A 45 6.29 23.59 -13.26
N GLU A 46 6.42 24.88 -13.62
CA GLU A 46 6.41 25.34 -15.03
C GLU A 46 7.42 24.63 -15.92
N VAL A 47 8.54 24.17 -15.34
CA VAL A 47 9.57 23.37 -15.99
C VAL A 47 9.75 22.06 -15.20
N PRO A 48 9.67 20.87 -15.85
CA PRO A 48 9.92 19.59 -15.20
C PRO A 48 11.30 19.54 -14.53
N TRP A 49 11.40 18.91 -13.35
CA TRP A 49 12.67 18.80 -12.62
C TRP A 49 13.76 18.07 -13.44
N GLN A 50 13.36 17.24 -14.41
CA GLN A 50 14.21 16.53 -15.35
C GLN A 50 15.03 17.47 -16.25
N GLU A 51 14.52 18.66 -16.54
CA GLU A 51 15.20 19.67 -17.37
C GLU A 51 16.09 20.59 -16.53
N ARG A 52 15.81 20.70 -15.22
CA ARG A 52 16.58 21.53 -14.27
C ARG A 52 17.83 20.85 -13.70
N ILE A 53 18.00 19.54 -13.93
CA ILE A 53 19.17 18.76 -13.53
C ILE A 53 19.83 18.20 -14.80
N ARG A 54 21.07 18.64 -15.08
CA ARG A 54 21.90 18.04 -16.13
C ARG A 54 22.85 17.01 -15.51
N VAL A 55 22.95 15.82 -16.11
CA VAL A 55 23.83 14.73 -15.67
C VAL A 55 24.73 14.33 -16.82
N ARG A 56 26.05 14.30 -16.58
CA ARG A 56 27.05 13.89 -17.57
C ARG A 56 28.10 12.94 -16.99
N PRO A 57 28.77 12.13 -17.80
CA PRO A 57 29.94 11.37 -17.38
C PRO A 57 31.15 12.28 -17.08
N ASP A 58 32.01 11.84 -16.16
CA ASP A 58 33.32 12.45 -15.90
C ASP A 58 34.31 12.11 -17.02
N LEU A 59 34.99 13.13 -17.52
CA LEU A 59 35.99 12.98 -18.57
C LEU A 59 37.34 12.68 -17.90
N SER A 60 37.54 11.41 -17.54
CA SER A 60 38.73 10.96 -16.82
C SER A 60 39.01 9.48 -17.08
N LEU A 61 40.30 9.13 -17.15
CA LEU A 61 40.79 7.74 -17.15
C LEU A 61 41.22 7.27 -15.75
N ALA A 62 41.07 8.10 -14.72
CA ALA A 62 41.36 7.70 -13.34
C ALA A 62 40.31 6.71 -12.81
N PHE A 63 40.73 5.82 -11.91
CA PHE A 63 39.79 4.94 -11.22
C PHE A 63 38.84 5.77 -10.32
N PRO A 64 37.51 5.63 -10.47
CA PRO A 64 36.57 6.40 -9.68
C PRO A 64 36.48 5.89 -8.24
N ALA A 65 36.46 6.81 -7.28
CA ALA A 65 36.30 6.50 -5.86
C ALA A 65 34.82 6.45 -5.41
N ALA A 66 33.91 7.02 -6.20
CA ALA A 66 32.48 7.13 -5.92
C ALA A 66 31.66 7.24 -7.22
N ASP A 67 30.34 7.01 -7.14
CA ASP A 67 29.39 7.11 -8.27
C ASP A 67 29.35 8.52 -8.88
N VAL A 68 29.61 9.56 -8.07
CA VAL A 68 29.55 10.96 -8.45
C VAL A 68 30.89 11.62 -8.14
N ALA A 69 31.49 12.24 -9.15
CA ALA A 69 32.77 12.92 -9.04
C ALA A 69 32.63 14.31 -8.40
N ARG A 70 31.64 15.10 -8.86
CA ARG A 70 31.35 16.45 -8.36
C ARG A 70 29.96 16.93 -8.77
N ILE A 71 29.47 17.95 -8.06
CA ILE A 71 28.19 18.60 -8.31
C ILE A 71 28.42 20.11 -8.32
N GLU A 72 28.00 20.76 -9.40
CA GLU A 72 28.21 22.18 -9.65
C GLU A 72 26.84 22.86 -9.81
N ARG A 73 26.71 24.14 -9.41
CA ARG A 73 25.53 24.94 -9.80
C ARG A 73 25.75 25.44 -11.22
N SER A 74 24.84 25.12 -12.12
CA SER A 74 24.85 25.72 -13.46
C SER A 74 24.14 27.07 -13.42
N GLY A 75 24.63 28.01 -14.23
CA GLY A 75 23.98 29.29 -14.52
C GLY A 75 23.63 29.45 -16.01
N ALA A 76 23.73 28.36 -16.77
CA ALA A 76 23.46 28.30 -18.20
C ALA A 76 22.33 27.30 -18.51
N ASP A 77 21.61 27.56 -19.60
CA ASP A 77 20.64 26.67 -20.26
C ASP A 77 19.56 26.06 -19.35
N ASN A 78 18.88 26.90 -18.55
CA ASN A 78 17.74 26.54 -17.66
C ASN A 78 18.02 25.44 -16.61
N ALA A 79 19.22 24.88 -16.55
CA ALA A 79 19.63 23.89 -15.58
C ALA A 79 20.22 24.57 -14.32
N ASP A 80 19.72 24.20 -13.15
CA ASP A 80 20.19 24.72 -11.85
C ASP A 80 21.40 23.93 -11.33
N LEU A 81 21.49 22.64 -11.68
CA LEU A 81 22.49 21.70 -11.16
C LEU A 81 23.11 20.87 -12.29
N LEU A 82 24.44 20.77 -12.25
CA LEU A 82 25.24 19.90 -13.11
C LEU A 82 25.89 18.81 -12.25
N ILE A 83 25.51 17.56 -12.48
CA ILE A 83 26.03 16.38 -11.78
C ILE A 83 27.00 15.64 -12.70
N THR A 84 28.23 15.45 -12.25
CA THR A 84 29.25 14.69 -13.00
C THR A 84 29.42 13.31 -12.37
N THR A 85 29.05 12.26 -13.12
CA THR A 85 28.98 10.86 -12.67
C THR A 85 30.12 10.01 -13.25
N THR A 86 30.45 8.87 -12.64
CA THR A 86 31.60 8.04 -13.03
C THR A 86 31.22 6.72 -13.72
N PHE A 87 29.92 6.45 -13.86
CA PHE A 87 29.34 5.20 -14.36
C PHE A 87 28.37 5.46 -15.53
N LEU A 88 28.09 4.45 -16.36
CA LEU A 88 27.21 4.55 -17.55
C LEU A 88 27.62 5.59 -18.60
N GLY A 89 28.90 6.00 -18.62
CA GLY A 89 29.45 6.86 -19.67
C GLY A 89 29.73 6.11 -20.98
N LEU A 90 29.68 6.85 -22.11
CA LEU A 90 30.23 6.42 -23.40
C LEU A 90 31.68 6.94 -23.58
N TYR A 91 32.17 7.71 -22.62
CA TYR A 91 33.55 8.15 -22.50
C TYR A 91 33.97 8.09 -21.02
N GLY A 92 35.27 8.16 -20.76
CA GLY A 92 35.83 8.02 -19.41
C GLY A 92 36.08 6.57 -18.98
N SER A 93 36.48 6.38 -17.72
CA SER A 93 36.96 5.10 -17.17
C SER A 93 35.96 3.93 -17.23
N SER A 94 34.67 4.21 -17.34
CA SER A 94 33.60 3.19 -17.44
C SER A 94 33.08 2.96 -18.86
N SER A 95 33.72 3.55 -19.88
CA SER A 95 33.23 3.47 -21.26
C SER A 95 33.35 2.07 -21.87
N PRO A 96 32.33 1.59 -22.60
CA PRO A 96 32.43 0.42 -23.47
C PRO A 96 33.09 0.73 -24.83
N LEU A 97 33.32 2.01 -25.16
CA LEU A 97 33.98 2.41 -26.40
C LEU A 97 35.51 2.26 -26.26
N PRO A 98 36.24 2.06 -27.37
CA PRO A 98 37.70 2.06 -27.37
C PRO A 98 38.31 3.32 -26.74
N THR A 99 39.40 3.15 -25.97
CA THR A 99 40.02 4.22 -25.17
C THR A 99 40.37 5.48 -25.96
N HIS A 100 40.74 5.34 -27.25
CA HIS A 100 41.09 6.49 -28.10
C HIS A 100 39.97 7.52 -28.20
N TYR A 101 38.69 7.13 -28.17
CA TYR A 101 37.59 8.11 -28.13
C TYR A 101 37.60 8.97 -26.87
N THR A 102 38.09 8.46 -25.74
CA THR A 102 38.25 9.24 -24.51
C THR A 102 39.54 10.07 -24.54
N GLU A 103 40.59 9.59 -25.20
CA GLU A 103 41.84 10.35 -25.43
C GLU A 103 41.57 11.55 -26.36
N ASP A 104 40.87 11.35 -27.49
CA ASP A 104 40.45 12.42 -28.41
C ASP A 104 39.61 13.49 -27.68
N LEU A 105 38.69 13.09 -26.79
CA LEU A 105 37.89 14.02 -25.98
C LEU A 105 38.71 14.74 -24.90
N LEU A 106 39.76 14.12 -24.36
CA LEU A 106 40.70 14.76 -23.42
C LEU A 106 41.58 15.77 -24.14
N ASP A 107 42.05 15.46 -25.35
CA ASP A 107 42.79 16.39 -26.21
C ASP A 107 41.89 17.57 -26.63
N GLU A 108 40.63 17.31 -27.02
CA GLU A 108 39.65 18.37 -27.32
C GLU A 108 39.43 19.29 -26.10
N ALA A 109 39.21 18.71 -24.91
CA ALA A 109 39.04 19.46 -23.67
C ALA A 109 40.31 20.24 -23.25
N SER A 110 41.50 19.79 -23.65
CA SER A 110 42.76 20.51 -23.42
C SER A 110 42.90 21.77 -24.29
N ALA A 111 42.13 21.86 -25.38
CA ALA A 111 42.04 23.01 -26.28
C ALA A 111 40.84 23.92 -25.96
N ASP A 112 40.26 23.82 -24.75
CA ASP A 112 39.04 24.52 -24.30
C ASP A 112 37.81 24.28 -25.20
N SER A 113 37.73 23.13 -25.87
CA SER A 113 36.60 22.69 -26.70
C SER A 113 35.87 21.50 -26.06
N SER A 114 34.55 21.43 -26.21
CA SER A 114 33.72 20.33 -25.67
C SER A 114 32.64 19.84 -26.63
N VAL A 115 32.73 20.21 -27.91
CA VAL A 115 31.75 19.96 -28.97
C VAL A 115 31.38 18.48 -29.05
N SER A 116 32.37 17.59 -29.23
CA SER A 116 32.10 16.14 -29.38
C SER A 116 31.57 15.53 -28.08
N ARG A 117 31.95 16.09 -26.93
CA ARG A 117 31.48 15.67 -25.60
C ARG A 117 30.01 16.06 -25.38
N ASP A 118 29.68 17.32 -25.65
CA ASP A 118 28.33 17.87 -25.50
C ASP A 118 27.33 17.17 -26.43
N PHE A 119 27.77 16.67 -27.60
CA PHE A 119 26.96 15.80 -28.45
C PHE A 119 26.65 14.44 -27.78
N LEU A 120 27.64 13.79 -27.15
CA LEU A 120 27.42 12.53 -26.42
C LEU A 120 26.53 12.74 -25.19
N ASP A 121 26.68 13.88 -24.49
CA ASP A 121 25.87 14.26 -23.33
C ASP A 121 24.36 14.32 -23.63
N ILE A 122 23.94 14.57 -24.89
CA ILE A 122 22.53 14.49 -25.33
C ILE A 122 21.95 13.09 -25.01
N LEU A 123 22.72 12.04 -25.31
CA LEU A 123 22.31 10.65 -25.10
C LEU A 123 22.35 10.29 -23.62
N HIS A 124 23.38 10.74 -22.90
CA HIS A 124 23.55 10.51 -21.46
C HIS A 124 22.46 11.15 -20.62
N GLN A 125 22.06 12.38 -20.94
CA GLN A 125 21.04 13.12 -20.19
C GLN A 125 19.75 12.31 -20.04
N ARG A 126 19.26 11.70 -21.13
CA ARG A 126 18.06 10.85 -21.06
C ARG A 126 18.33 9.51 -20.37
N LEU A 127 19.50 8.91 -20.58
CA LEU A 127 19.88 7.63 -19.96
C LEU A 127 19.92 7.72 -18.42
N TYR A 128 20.51 8.76 -17.84
CA TYR A 128 20.57 8.94 -16.38
C TYR A 128 19.20 9.23 -15.75
N GLN A 129 18.32 9.97 -16.45
CA GLN A 129 16.92 10.15 -16.03
C GLN A 129 16.19 8.80 -15.98
N LEU A 130 16.28 8.00 -17.05
CA LEU A 130 15.68 6.67 -17.12
C LEU A 130 16.24 5.72 -16.05
N TYR A 131 17.55 5.76 -15.78
CA TYR A 131 18.17 4.99 -14.70
C TYR A 131 17.58 5.34 -13.32
N PHE A 132 17.41 6.64 -13.02
CA PHE A 132 16.78 7.06 -11.76
C PHE A 132 15.30 6.65 -11.68
N GLN A 133 14.55 6.69 -12.79
CA GLN A 133 13.17 6.21 -12.85
C GLN A 133 13.09 4.68 -12.63
N CYS A 134 13.99 3.89 -13.23
CA CYS A 134 14.13 2.46 -12.97
C CYS A 134 14.42 2.14 -11.50
N TRP A 135 15.33 2.89 -10.87
CA TRP A 135 15.61 2.75 -9.44
C TRP A 135 14.39 3.11 -8.58
N GLY A 136 13.65 4.16 -8.95
CA GLY A 136 12.49 4.66 -8.21
C GLY A 136 11.22 3.79 -8.33
N LYS A 137 11.02 3.05 -9.44
CA LYS A 137 9.82 2.22 -9.68
C LYS A 137 9.58 1.19 -8.57
N TYR A 138 10.65 0.54 -8.11
CA TYR A 138 10.62 -0.55 -7.12
C TYR A 138 10.90 -0.06 -5.69
N GLN A 139 10.56 1.18 -5.38
CA GLN A 139 10.76 1.78 -4.06
C GLN A 139 9.44 2.36 -3.56
N LEU A 140 8.49 1.49 -3.26
CA LEU A 140 7.13 1.85 -2.85
C LEU A 140 7.09 2.90 -1.74
N PHE A 141 7.99 2.82 -0.75
CA PHE A 141 8.11 3.82 0.30
C PHE A 141 8.36 5.24 -0.25
N ASN A 142 9.28 5.38 -1.21
CA ASN A 142 9.60 6.68 -1.83
C ASN A 142 8.41 7.17 -2.67
N GLN A 143 7.83 6.30 -3.51
CA GLN A 143 6.66 6.61 -4.34
C GLN A 143 5.47 7.14 -3.52
N VAL A 144 5.24 6.54 -2.35
CA VAL A 144 4.06 6.83 -1.52
C VAL A 144 4.29 8.00 -0.55
N ALA A 145 5.45 8.04 0.12
CA ALA A 145 5.75 9.02 1.16
C ALA A 145 6.28 10.34 0.59
N GLU A 146 7.13 10.29 -0.43
CA GLU A 146 7.79 11.48 -1.01
C GLU A 146 7.10 11.95 -2.29
N GLU A 147 6.95 11.07 -3.27
CA GLU A 147 6.36 11.43 -4.58
C GLU A 147 4.85 11.62 -4.49
N LYS A 148 4.24 11.04 -3.44
CA LYS A 148 2.80 11.08 -3.16
C LYS A 148 1.97 10.60 -4.35
N ASN A 149 2.50 9.63 -5.11
CA ASN A 149 1.93 9.17 -6.37
C ASN A 149 0.44 8.78 -6.18
N PRO A 150 -0.50 9.42 -6.90
CA PRO A 150 -1.93 9.17 -6.71
C PRO A 150 -2.30 7.72 -7.04
N LYS A 151 -1.68 7.09 -8.05
CA LYS A 151 -1.93 5.68 -8.39
C LYS A 151 -1.57 4.73 -7.25
N ASP A 152 -0.42 4.93 -6.61
CA ASP A 152 0.06 4.02 -5.57
C ASP A 152 -0.66 4.23 -4.24
N ARG A 153 -1.09 5.46 -3.97
CA ARG A 153 -2.00 5.77 -2.86
C ARG A 153 -3.37 5.13 -3.07
N GLU A 154 -3.91 5.19 -4.29
CA GLU A 154 -5.15 4.52 -4.66
C GLU A 154 -5.07 3.00 -4.42
N ARG A 155 -3.97 2.37 -4.87
CA ARG A 155 -3.69 0.94 -4.62
C ARG A 155 -3.66 0.59 -3.13
N LEU A 156 -3.04 1.44 -2.30
CA LEU A 156 -3.03 1.27 -0.83
C LEU A 156 -4.40 1.48 -0.19
N PHE A 157 -5.23 2.38 -0.72
CA PHE A 157 -6.61 2.52 -0.28
C PHE A 157 -7.47 1.29 -0.65
N CYS A 158 -7.32 0.75 -1.87
CA CYS A 158 -7.97 -0.49 -2.28
C CYS A 158 -7.60 -1.67 -1.35
N LEU A 159 -6.32 -1.80 -0.97
CA LEU A 159 -5.84 -2.83 -0.04
C LEU A 159 -6.57 -2.83 1.31
N ILE A 160 -6.89 -1.64 1.83
CA ILE A 160 -7.58 -1.48 3.12
C ILE A 160 -9.11 -1.42 2.99
N GLY A 161 -9.66 -1.64 1.79
CA GLY A 161 -11.10 -1.59 1.52
C GLY A 161 -11.68 -0.18 1.33
N LEU A 162 -10.84 0.86 1.18
CA LEU A 162 -11.24 2.25 0.94
C LEU A 162 -11.00 2.69 -0.52
N GLY A 163 -11.02 1.75 -1.46
CA GLY A 163 -10.91 2.03 -2.90
C GLY A 163 -12.03 2.95 -3.40
N GLU A 164 -13.26 2.70 -2.97
CA GLU A 164 -14.40 3.57 -3.30
C GLU A 164 -14.23 4.96 -2.69
N LYS A 165 -14.32 6.00 -3.55
CA LYS A 165 -14.12 7.39 -3.13
C LYS A 165 -15.19 7.84 -2.13
N GLU A 166 -16.45 7.46 -2.32
CA GLU A 166 -17.54 7.80 -1.40
C GLU A 166 -17.30 7.23 0.01
N LEU A 167 -16.83 5.98 0.07
CA LEU A 167 -16.48 5.32 1.33
C LEU A 167 -15.25 5.99 1.97
N ARG A 168 -14.25 6.36 1.17
CA ARG A 168 -13.07 7.10 1.63
C ARG A 168 -13.43 8.47 2.21
N ASP A 169 -14.27 9.23 1.52
CA ASP A 169 -14.71 10.57 1.95
C ASP A 169 -15.62 10.52 3.19
N SER A 170 -16.25 9.37 3.47
CA SER A 170 -17.04 9.14 4.70
C SER A 170 -16.20 8.95 5.98
N VAL A 171 -14.88 8.80 5.86
CA VAL A 171 -13.99 8.44 6.98
C VAL A 171 -13.01 9.60 7.29
N PRO A 172 -12.90 10.07 8.54
CA PRO A 172 -12.00 11.16 8.88
C PRO A 172 -10.52 10.72 8.85
N ASP A 173 -9.71 11.48 8.10
CA ASP A 173 -8.30 11.20 7.79
C ASP A 173 -8.04 9.76 7.28
N PRO A 174 -8.46 9.44 6.05
CA PRO A 174 -8.28 8.11 5.47
C PRO A 174 -6.82 7.68 5.38
N TRP A 175 -5.90 8.63 5.16
CA TRP A 175 -4.48 8.34 5.00
C TRP A 175 -3.88 7.73 6.28
N SER A 176 -4.32 8.19 7.46
CA SER A 176 -3.91 7.61 8.73
C SER A 176 -4.22 6.10 8.83
N LEU A 177 -5.24 5.60 8.13
CA LEU A 177 -5.71 4.23 8.24
C LEU A 177 -4.87 3.21 7.47
N VAL A 178 -4.05 3.68 6.52
CA VAL A 178 -3.09 2.82 5.80
C VAL A 178 -2.10 2.16 6.77
N ARG A 179 -1.81 2.79 7.92
CA ARG A 179 -0.98 2.16 8.97
C ARG A 179 -1.60 0.90 9.59
N TYR A 180 -2.93 0.75 9.51
CA TYR A 180 -3.65 -0.44 9.98
C TYR A 180 -3.84 -1.48 8.87
N ALA A 181 -3.16 -1.35 7.72
CA ALA A 181 -3.28 -2.29 6.61
C ALA A 181 -3.01 -3.76 6.99
N GLY A 182 -2.20 -4.01 8.03
CA GLY A 182 -1.97 -5.35 8.57
C GLY A 182 -2.97 -5.85 9.62
N LEU A 183 -3.86 -4.99 10.15
CA LEU A 183 -5.00 -5.38 11.02
C LEU A 183 -6.30 -5.49 10.21
N LEU A 184 -6.46 -4.57 9.26
CA LEU A 184 -7.13 -4.86 7.99
C LEU A 184 -6.29 -5.91 7.22
N THR A 185 -6.72 -6.39 6.06
CA THR A 185 -6.20 -7.59 5.35
C THR A 185 -6.06 -8.93 6.13
N GLN A 186 -5.94 -8.96 7.46
CA GLN A 186 -5.94 -10.18 8.27
C GLN A 186 -7.31 -10.86 8.32
N PHE A 187 -7.36 -12.14 7.98
CA PHE A 187 -8.54 -12.99 8.09
C PHE A 187 -8.23 -14.22 8.96
N PRO A 188 -9.07 -14.57 9.94
CA PRO A 188 -10.25 -13.83 10.41
C PRO A 188 -9.89 -12.52 11.14
N ARG A 189 -10.83 -11.57 11.14
CA ARG A 189 -10.77 -10.34 11.95
C ARG A 189 -10.91 -10.69 13.43
N SER A 190 -9.99 -10.22 14.29
CA SER A 190 -9.96 -10.59 15.71
C SER A 190 -10.42 -9.44 16.62
N ALA A 191 -10.99 -9.77 17.78
CA ALA A 191 -11.40 -8.78 18.77
C ALA A 191 -10.20 -7.97 19.30
N GLU A 192 -9.03 -8.59 19.43
CA GLU A 192 -7.77 -7.93 19.81
C GLU A 192 -7.26 -6.97 18.72
N GLY A 193 -7.45 -7.31 17.44
CA GLY A 193 -7.15 -6.43 16.32
C GLY A 193 -8.04 -5.18 16.30
N LEU A 194 -9.35 -5.35 16.53
CA LEU A 194 -10.29 -4.24 16.71
C LEU A 194 -9.91 -3.37 17.91
N GLN A 195 -9.61 -3.99 19.06
CA GLN A 195 -9.17 -3.31 20.27
C GLN A 195 -7.90 -2.48 20.04
N THR A 196 -6.92 -3.04 19.33
CA THR A 196 -5.65 -2.37 19.01
C THR A 196 -5.85 -1.18 18.08
N LEU A 197 -6.64 -1.36 17.01
CA LEU A 197 -7.00 -0.30 16.06
C LEU A 197 -7.70 0.87 16.78
N LEU A 198 -8.71 0.59 17.60
CA LEU A 198 -9.48 1.64 18.28
C LEU A 198 -8.68 2.38 19.36
N ARG A 199 -7.79 1.70 20.10
CA ARG A 199 -6.93 2.34 21.11
C ARG A 199 -5.99 3.38 20.49
N ASP A 200 -5.31 3.03 19.40
CA ASP A 200 -4.38 3.92 18.70
C ASP A 200 -5.13 5.03 17.92
N ALA A 201 -6.21 4.69 17.20
CA ALA A 201 -6.96 5.65 16.38
C ALA A 201 -7.73 6.72 17.17
N LEU A 202 -8.11 6.43 18.42
CA LEU A 202 -8.84 7.32 19.32
C LEU A 202 -7.96 7.91 20.45
N GLY A 203 -6.71 7.44 20.59
CA GLY A 203 -5.79 7.84 21.67
C GLY A 203 -6.16 7.33 23.06
N VAL A 204 -7.06 6.34 23.16
CA VAL A 204 -7.64 5.90 24.44
C VAL A 204 -6.80 4.80 25.08
N ARG A 205 -6.38 5.03 26.33
CA ARG A 205 -5.45 4.14 27.05
C ARG A 205 -6.04 2.76 27.35
N LYS A 206 -7.26 2.72 27.88
CA LYS A 206 -7.98 1.50 28.27
C LYS A 206 -9.29 1.36 27.51
N LEU A 207 -9.29 0.39 26.60
CA LEU A 207 -10.43 -0.06 25.81
C LEU A 207 -10.31 -1.58 25.71
N GLU A 208 -11.42 -2.29 25.90
CA GLU A 208 -11.54 -3.76 25.86
C GLU A 208 -12.78 -4.13 25.02
N VAL A 209 -12.78 -5.33 24.41
CA VAL A 209 -13.89 -5.82 23.58
C VAL A 209 -14.49 -7.07 24.23
N GLU A 210 -15.69 -6.92 24.80
CA GLU A 210 -16.47 -8.02 25.37
C GLU A 210 -17.19 -8.76 24.23
N GLN A 211 -16.81 -10.01 24.01
CA GLN A 211 -17.36 -10.88 22.97
C GLN A 211 -18.59 -11.66 23.47
N CYS A 212 -19.43 -12.08 22.53
CA CYS A 212 -20.59 -12.96 22.77
C CYS A 212 -21.61 -12.43 23.78
N VAL A 213 -21.92 -11.14 23.69
CA VAL A 213 -22.85 -10.44 24.59
C VAL A 213 -24.28 -10.92 24.33
N LEU A 214 -25.00 -11.21 25.41
CA LEU A 214 -26.39 -11.67 25.33
C LEU A 214 -27.32 -10.57 24.81
N ARG A 215 -28.02 -10.82 23.70
CA ARG A 215 -29.12 -10.00 23.19
C ARG A 215 -30.40 -10.82 23.04
N ARG A 216 -31.52 -10.12 22.86
CA ARG A 216 -32.78 -10.69 22.39
C ARG A 216 -32.99 -10.25 20.94
N VAL A 217 -33.40 -11.18 20.08
CA VAL A 217 -33.62 -10.94 18.65
C VAL A 217 -35.07 -11.27 18.32
N PRO A 218 -35.81 -10.41 17.62
CA PRO A 218 -37.16 -10.73 17.17
C PRO A 218 -37.13 -11.91 16.20
N ILE A 219 -38.00 -12.89 16.42
CA ILE A 219 -38.19 -14.03 15.52
C ILE A 219 -39.00 -13.52 14.31
N PRO A 220 -38.53 -13.70 13.06
CA PRO A 220 -39.27 -13.34 11.85
C PRO A 220 -40.70 -13.91 11.84
N LYS A 221 -41.68 -13.16 11.33
CA LYS A 221 -43.12 -13.50 11.45
C LYS A 221 -43.50 -14.83 10.78
N ASP A 222 -42.74 -15.23 9.77
CA ASP A 222 -42.77 -16.50 9.05
C ASP A 222 -42.21 -17.68 9.88
N GLN A 223 -41.30 -17.41 10.81
CA GLN A 223 -40.67 -18.38 11.71
C GLN A 223 -41.36 -18.45 13.09
N GLN A 224 -42.32 -17.56 13.37
CA GLN A 224 -43.09 -17.58 14.61
C GLN A 224 -44.05 -18.76 14.65
N MET A 225 -44.13 -19.43 15.80
CA MET A 225 -44.97 -20.61 15.97
C MET A 225 -46.47 -20.27 15.97
N ARG A 226 -47.24 -21.01 15.17
CA ARG A 226 -48.69 -20.87 15.03
C ARG A 226 -49.34 -22.25 15.05
N LEU A 227 -50.41 -22.40 15.82
CA LEU A 227 -51.18 -23.65 15.88
C LEU A 227 -51.86 -23.91 14.54
N GLY A 228 -51.85 -25.18 14.10
CA GLY A 228 -52.51 -25.64 12.87
C GLY A 228 -51.67 -25.53 11.58
N ILE A 229 -50.38 -25.16 11.67
CA ILE A 229 -49.44 -25.15 10.53
C ILE A 229 -48.48 -26.33 10.63
N SER A 230 -48.16 -26.98 9.52
CA SER A 230 -47.18 -28.08 9.44
C SER A 230 -45.73 -27.58 9.52
N GLY A 231 -44.79 -28.49 9.81
CA GLY A 231 -43.35 -28.19 9.84
C GLY A 231 -42.76 -27.83 11.21
N MET A 232 -43.55 -27.86 12.29
CA MET A 232 -43.08 -27.57 13.65
C MET A 232 -43.35 -28.76 14.59
N SER A 233 -42.28 -29.29 15.20
CA SER A 233 -42.32 -30.46 16.07
C SER A 233 -41.93 -30.09 17.50
N LEU A 234 -42.73 -30.53 18.48
CA LEU A 234 -42.50 -30.26 19.89
C LEU A 234 -41.18 -30.89 20.36
N GLY A 235 -40.30 -30.09 20.97
CA GLY A 235 -39.00 -30.53 21.49
C GLY A 235 -37.87 -30.66 20.45
N ILE A 236 -38.13 -30.38 19.16
CA ILE A 236 -37.10 -30.40 18.10
C ILE A 236 -36.86 -28.99 17.56
N SER A 237 -37.90 -28.35 17.02
CA SER A 237 -37.81 -27.02 16.39
C SER A 237 -38.55 -25.93 17.17
N THR A 238 -39.01 -26.22 18.39
CA THR A 238 -39.93 -25.35 19.15
C THR A 238 -39.22 -24.17 19.81
N VAL A 239 -39.60 -22.94 19.44
CA VAL A 239 -39.17 -21.71 20.11
C VAL A 239 -40.42 -20.97 20.60
N LEU A 240 -40.42 -20.57 21.88
CA LEU A 240 -41.59 -19.95 22.51
C LEU A 240 -41.43 -18.43 22.62
N GLY A 241 -42.43 -17.70 22.12
CA GLY A 241 -42.49 -16.24 22.15
C GLY A 241 -42.21 -15.58 20.80
N SER A 242 -42.07 -14.26 20.80
CA SER A 242 -41.75 -13.43 19.63
C SER A 242 -40.26 -13.13 19.48
N GLU A 243 -39.43 -13.61 20.40
CA GLU A 243 -38.00 -13.29 20.49
C GLU A 243 -37.19 -14.49 20.97
N ILE A 244 -35.94 -14.60 20.51
CA ILE A 244 -34.97 -15.62 20.93
C ILE A 244 -33.74 -14.95 21.56
N ALA A 245 -33.08 -15.67 22.48
CA ALA A 245 -31.79 -15.27 23.02
C ALA A 245 -30.65 -15.57 22.03
N ASP A 246 -29.82 -14.57 21.75
CA ASP A 246 -28.65 -14.68 20.89
C ASP A 246 -27.39 -14.23 21.64
N ARG A 247 -26.27 -14.88 21.33
CA ARG A 247 -24.92 -14.60 21.83
C ARG A 247 -23.86 -14.59 20.73
N MET A 248 -24.22 -14.84 19.48
CA MET A 248 -23.28 -14.81 18.35
C MET A 248 -23.34 -13.47 17.63
N GLY A 249 -24.53 -12.86 17.53
CA GLY A 249 -24.76 -11.62 16.78
C GLY A 249 -24.39 -10.32 17.51
N LYS A 250 -23.63 -10.33 18.63
CA LYS A 250 -23.32 -9.10 19.40
C LYS A 250 -22.01 -9.15 20.19
N PHE A 251 -21.34 -8.01 20.21
CA PHE A 251 -20.23 -7.70 21.10
C PHE A 251 -20.44 -6.30 21.75
N ARG A 252 -19.57 -5.94 22.69
CA ARG A 252 -19.60 -4.63 23.36
C ARG A 252 -18.19 -4.07 23.48
N ILE A 253 -18.08 -2.76 23.29
CA ILE A 253 -16.83 -2.03 23.50
C ILE A 253 -16.90 -1.42 24.89
N LEU A 254 -15.93 -1.79 25.73
CA LEU A 254 -15.76 -1.27 27.09
C LEU A 254 -14.67 -0.19 27.03
N ILE A 255 -14.99 1.05 27.39
CA ILE A 255 -14.03 2.15 27.46
C ILE A 255 -13.94 2.69 28.88
N GLY A 256 -12.73 2.97 29.35
CA GLY A 256 -12.48 3.74 30.57
C GLY A 256 -11.73 2.98 31.69
N PRO A 257 -11.53 3.61 32.86
CA PRO A 257 -12.15 4.88 33.29
C PRO A 257 -11.67 6.11 32.49
N LEU A 258 -12.59 7.03 32.21
CA LEU A 258 -12.40 8.29 31.47
C LEU A 258 -12.58 9.52 32.37
N SER A 259 -11.94 10.64 32.03
CA SER A 259 -12.32 11.96 32.57
C SER A 259 -13.63 12.48 31.93
N LYS A 260 -14.30 13.45 32.56
CA LYS A 260 -15.53 14.06 32.01
C LYS A 260 -15.34 14.59 30.59
N LYS A 261 -14.19 15.23 30.30
CA LYS A 261 -13.88 15.74 28.96
C LYS A 261 -13.78 14.65 27.90
N GLU A 262 -13.09 13.54 28.21
CA GLU A 262 -12.94 12.40 27.28
C GLU A 262 -14.26 11.63 27.13
N PHE A 263 -15.09 11.61 28.18
CA PHE A 263 -16.43 11.03 28.15
C PHE A 263 -17.35 11.83 27.22
N ASP A 264 -17.40 13.16 27.38
CA ASP A 264 -18.24 14.03 26.58
C ASP A 264 -17.83 14.05 25.09
N THR A 265 -16.53 13.93 24.77
CA THR A 265 -16.08 13.83 23.37
C THR A 265 -16.42 12.49 22.71
N LEU A 266 -16.76 11.43 23.45
CA LEU A 266 -17.14 10.12 22.91
C LEU A 266 -18.66 9.87 22.87
N LEU A 267 -19.47 10.86 23.27
CA LEU A 267 -20.94 10.79 23.19
C LEU A 267 -21.44 10.82 21.73
N PRO A 268 -22.58 10.17 21.40
CA PRO A 268 -23.10 10.16 20.04
C PRO A 268 -23.42 11.56 19.49
N GLY A 269 -23.03 11.78 18.23
CA GLY A 269 -23.09 13.07 17.54
C GLY A 269 -21.84 13.94 17.72
N THR A 270 -20.74 13.41 18.26
CA THR A 270 -19.42 14.04 18.20
C THR A 270 -18.54 13.42 17.10
N PRO A 271 -17.57 14.18 16.53
CA PRO A 271 -16.66 13.64 15.51
C PRO A 271 -15.84 12.43 15.95
N GLN A 272 -15.53 12.31 17.24
CA GLN A 272 -14.76 11.17 17.77
C GLN A 272 -15.64 9.92 17.94
N HIS A 273 -16.93 10.08 18.25
CA HIS A 273 -17.90 9.00 18.20
C HIS A 273 -18.15 8.51 16.77
N ASP A 274 -18.31 9.43 15.82
CA ASP A 274 -18.51 9.09 14.41
C ASP A 274 -17.27 8.37 13.85
N LYS A 275 -16.05 8.83 14.21
CA LYS A 275 -14.80 8.11 13.91
C LYS A 275 -14.79 6.69 14.48
N LEU A 276 -15.15 6.51 15.77
CA LEU A 276 -15.27 5.20 16.41
C LEU A 276 -16.23 4.29 15.60
N ALA A 277 -17.43 4.78 15.28
CA ALA A 277 -18.44 4.02 14.56
C ALA A 277 -17.99 3.61 13.14
N SER A 278 -17.39 4.54 12.37
CA SER A 278 -16.87 4.25 11.03
C SER A 278 -15.71 3.25 11.04
N LEU A 279 -14.80 3.34 12.03
CA LEU A 279 -13.69 2.38 12.16
C LEU A 279 -14.15 0.97 12.52
N ILE A 280 -15.15 0.82 13.39
CA ILE A 280 -15.76 -0.48 13.69
C ILE A 280 -16.38 -1.09 12.43
N ARG A 281 -17.13 -0.28 11.66
CA ARG A 281 -17.77 -0.71 10.40
C ARG A 281 -16.76 -1.07 9.30
N LEU A 282 -15.61 -0.41 9.25
CA LEU A 282 -14.53 -0.75 8.31
C LEU A 282 -13.80 -2.04 8.71
N TYR A 283 -13.66 -2.30 10.01
CA TYR A 283 -12.98 -3.49 10.51
C TYR A 283 -13.83 -4.76 10.36
N ILE A 284 -15.13 -4.65 10.63
CA ILE A 284 -16.07 -5.76 10.69
C ILE A 284 -16.67 -6.08 9.32
N LEU A 285 -16.79 -7.37 9.03
CA LEU A 285 -17.30 -7.89 7.75
C LEU A 285 -18.73 -8.44 7.86
N ASP A 286 -19.11 -8.92 9.05
CA ASP A 286 -20.41 -9.50 9.35
C ASP A 286 -21.37 -8.48 10.01
N PRO A 287 -22.69 -8.60 9.87
CA PRO A 287 -23.66 -7.65 10.45
C PRO A 287 -23.87 -7.83 11.97
N PHE A 288 -22.79 -7.76 12.75
CA PHE A 288 -22.84 -7.78 14.21
C PHE A 288 -23.46 -6.49 14.77
N ASP A 289 -24.29 -6.64 15.80
CA ASP A 289 -24.77 -5.53 16.62
C ASP A 289 -23.69 -5.16 17.66
N PHE A 290 -23.58 -3.88 18.04
CA PHE A 290 -22.57 -3.43 18.98
C PHE A 290 -22.97 -2.25 19.87
N ASP A 291 -22.70 -2.40 21.17
CA ASP A 291 -22.91 -1.37 22.18
C ASP A 291 -21.59 -0.68 22.54
N LEU A 292 -21.68 0.58 22.95
CA LEU A 292 -20.62 1.26 23.68
C LEU A 292 -20.98 1.36 25.17
N GLN A 293 -20.09 0.87 26.02
CA GLN A 293 -20.14 1.08 27.46
C GLN A 293 -18.96 1.92 27.90
N MET A 294 -19.23 3.14 28.38
CA MET A 294 -18.21 4.07 28.84
C MET A 294 -18.23 4.16 30.37
N THR A 295 -17.07 4.00 30.99
CA THR A 295 -16.87 4.12 32.43
C THR A 295 -16.27 5.48 32.74
N LEU A 296 -17.00 6.31 33.48
CA LEU A 296 -16.53 7.59 33.99
C LEU A 296 -15.76 7.37 35.29
N ALA A 297 -14.61 8.04 35.45
CA ALA A 297 -13.77 7.91 36.63
C ALA A 297 -14.49 8.43 37.90
N ALA A 298 -14.14 7.86 39.06
CA ALA A 298 -14.69 8.29 40.33
C ALA A 298 -14.48 9.81 40.55
N LYS A 299 -15.52 10.48 41.07
CA LYS A 299 -15.61 11.94 41.30
C LYS A 299 -15.78 12.83 40.07
N GLU A 300 -15.69 12.31 38.84
CA GLU A 300 -15.95 13.10 37.61
C GLU A 300 -17.45 13.23 37.26
N ALA A 301 -18.30 12.40 37.86
CA ALA A 301 -19.75 12.44 37.62
C ALA A 301 -20.41 13.64 38.33
N GLU A 302 -21.04 14.52 37.57
CA GLU A 302 -21.82 15.64 38.09
C GLU A 302 -23.33 15.32 38.14
N PRO A 303 -24.08 15.80 39.15
CA PRO A 303 -25.52 15.60 39.23
C PRO A 303 -26.25 16.46 38.19
N ILE A 304 -27.28 15.89 37.57
CA ILE A 304 -28.12 16.57 36.58
C ILE A 304 -28.70 17.89 37.09
N ARG A 305 -28.58 18.95 36.29
CA ARG A 305 -29.15 20.29 36.56
C ARG A 305 -30.13 20.66 35.45
N LEU A 306 -31.30 21.16 35.84
CA LEU A 306 -32.30 21.66 34.89
C LEU A 306 -31.87 23.03 34.37
N GLY A 307 -31.91 23.22 33.04
CA GLY A 307 -31.53 24.47 32.39
C GLY A 307 -30.03 24.65 32.12
N ASP A 308 -29.24 23.59 32.26
CA ASP A 308 -27.82 23.59 31.89
C ASP A 308 -27.64 23.75 30.35
N PRO A 309 -26.84 24.72 29.86
CA PRO A 309 -26.66 24.96 28.43
C PRO A 309 -26.02 23.77 27.67
N ASP A 310 -25.20 22.95 28.32
CA ASP A 310 -24.58 21.78 27.66
C ASP A 310 -25.55 20.59 27.55
N GLY A 311 -26.58 20.56 28.42
CA GLY A 311 -27.73 19.66 28.34
C GLY A 311 -27.47 18.20 28.76
N ALA A 312 -28.32 17.69 29.66
CA ALA A 312 -28.30 16.27 30.04
C ALA A 312 -29.19 15.43 29.10
N ARG A 313 -28.59 14.44 28.43
CA ARG A 313 -29.24 13.44 27.58
C ARG A 313 -29.53 12.18 28.39
N LEU A 314 -30.82 11.84 28.49
CA LEU A 314 -31.30 10.72 29.29
C LEU A 314 -30.67 9.39 28.85
N GLY A 315 -30.05 8.68 29.80
CA GLY A 315 -29.40 7.40 29.56
C GLY A 315 -27.96 7.49 29.04
N TRP A 316 -27.44 8.68 28.74
CA TRP A 316 -26.06 8.87 28.27
C TRP A 316 -25.18 9.58 29.31
N ASN A 317 -25.54 10.81 29.72
CA ASN A 317 -24.78 11.61 30.69
C ASN A 317 -25.64 12.12 31.88
N SER A 318 -26.83 11.55 32.08
CA SER A 318 -27.77 11.94 33.13
C SER A 318 -27.53 11.18 34.45
N TRP A 319 -26.74 11.74 35.37
CA TRP A 319 -26.51 11.16 36.70
C TRP A 319 -27.39 11.82 37.78
N CYS A 320 -27.96 11.01 38.67
CA CYS A 320 -28.79 11.48 39.79
C CYS A 320 -28.34 10.78 41.07
N PHE A 321 -27.77 11.54 42.00
CA PHE A 321 -27.26 11.05 43.29
C PHE A 321 -27.29 12.17 44.34
N ALA A 322 -27.35 11.78 45.62
CA ALA A 322 -27.31 12.69 46.76
C ALA A 322 -25.99 12.50 47.53
N GLY A 323 -24.98 13.31 47.20
CA GLY A 323 -23.65 13.30 47.84
C GLY A 323 -22.66 14.17 47.07
N ASP A 324 -21.48 14.42 47.65
CA ASP A 324 -20.47 15.31 47.05
C ASP A 324 -19.75 14.70 45.84
N THR A 325 -19.58 13.38 45.82
CA THR A 325 -18.92 12.65 44.72
C THR A 325 -19.52 11.28 44.50
N LEU A 326 -19.66 10.88 43.24
CA LEU A 326 -20.03 9.51 42.86
C LEU A 326 -18.78 8.62 42.69
N GLY A 327 -18.96 7.30 42.81
CA GLY A 327 -17.94 6.31 42.45
C GLY A 327 -17.72 6.22 40.93
N GLU A 328 -17.04 5.17 40.47
CA GLU A 328 -17.00 4.88 39.03
C GLU A 328 -18.42 4.56 38.52
N THR A 329 -18.79 5.13 37.36
CA THR A 329 -20.13 4.95 36.79
C THR A 329 -20.10 4.60 35.32
N THR A 330 -20.95 3.65 34.92
CA THR A 330 -21.01 3.13 33.55
C THR A 330 -22.25 3.61 32.82
N ALA A 331 -22.07 4.32 31.71
CA ALA A 331 -23.13 4.59 30.73
C ALA A 331 -23.08 3.53 29.63
N LEU A 332 -24.25 3.02 29.22
CA LEU A 332 -24.40 2.06 28.14
C LEU A 332 -25.35 2.65 27.10
N PHE A 333 -24.92 2.75 25.85
CA PHE A 333 -25.79 3.14 24.75
C PHE A 333 -25.47 2.32 23.48
N PRO A 334 -26.51 1.96 22.70
CA PRO A 334 -26.29 1.31 21.42
C PRO A 334 -25.64 2.32 20.47
N ILE A 335 -24.60 1.90 19.73
CA ILE A 335 -24.20 2.66 18.56
C ILE A 335 -25.24 2.34 17.50
N ALA A 336 -26.11 3.31 17.22
CA ALA A 336 -27.19 3.09 16.27
C ALA A 336 -26.61 2.58 14.95
N HIS A 337 -27.13 1.45 14.48
CA HIS A 337 -26.95 1.08 13.09
C HIS A 337 -27.77 2.10 12.28
N SER A 338 -27.18 3.27 12.03
CA SER A 338 -27.40 3.96 10.77
C SER A 338 -27.15 2.88 9.72
N ALA A 339 -28.23 2.33 9.17
CA ALA A 339 -28.16 1.72 7.88
C ALA A 339 -27.63 2.85 7.01
N ALA A 340 -26.38 2.72 6.55
CA ALA A 340 -25.92 3.52 5.43
C ALA A 340 -27.04 3.38 4.40
N THR A 341 -27.72 4.49 4.10
CA THR A 341 -28.97 4.47 3.36
C THR A 341 -28.68 3.72 2.08
N ALA A 342 -29.13 2.47 1.98
CA ALA A 342 -28.78 1.63 0.83
C ALA A 342 -29.20 2.44 -0.39
N PRO A 343 -28.26 2.82 -1.28
CA PRO A 343 -28.54 3.81 -2.30
C PRO A 343 -29.78 3.35 -3.04
N SER A 344 -30.80 4.23 -3.04
CA SER A 344 -32.12 3.91 -3.58
C SER A 344 -31.94 3.24 -4.94
N PRO A 345 -32.56 2.10 -5.23
CA PRO A 345 -32.35 1.37 -6.49
C PRO A 345 -32.97 2.14 -7.65
N GLY A 346 -32.27 3.20 -8.08
CA GLY A 346 -32.87 4.35 -8.76
C GLY A 346 -31.94 5.56 -8.84
N ALA A 347 -30.68 5.34 -9.19
CA ALA A 347 -29.79 6.32 -9.84
C ALA A 347 -28.68 5.52 -10.52
N ASP A 348 -28.77 5.43 -11.85
CA ASP A 348 -27.79 4.96 -12.84
C ASP A 348 -26.89 3.75 -12.51
N GLU A 349 -26.86 2.76 -13.42
CA GLU A 349 -25.73 1.84 -13.49
C GLU A 349 -24.47 2.66 -13.81
N VAL A 350 -23.74 3.07 -12.76
CA VAL A 350 -22.41 3.68 -12.89
C VAL A 350 -21.50 2.59 -13.43
N SER A 351 -21.40 2.55 -14.76
CA SER A 351 -20.52 1.67 -15.50
C SER A 351 -19.10 1.86 -14.97
N TYR A 352 -18.64 0.91 -14.16
CA TYR A 352 -17.24 0.82 -13.70
C TYR A 352 -16.35 0.32 -14.85
N ALA A 353 -16.45 0.99 -15.99
CA ALA A 353 -15.34 1.15 -16.90
C ALA A 353 -14.54 2.33 -16.35
N PRO A 354 -13.44 2.12 -15.58
CA PRO A 354 -12.41 3.14 -15.55
C PRO A 354 -12.08 3.49 -17.01
N GLU A 355 -11.78 4.75 -17.30
CA GLU A 355 -11.31 5.14 -18.63
C GLU A 355 -10.03 4.35 -18.93
N PHE A 356 -10.20 3.19 -19.57
CA PHE A 356 -9.15 2.33 -20.08
C PHE A 356 -8.60 3.05 -21.30
N LYS A 357 -7.85 4.12 -21.02
CA LYS A 357 -6.97 4.74 -22.00
C LYS A 357 -6.10 3.61 -22.51
N GLU A 358 -6.26 3.27 -23.79
CA GLU A 358 -5.54 2.13 -24.38
C GLU A 358 -4.05 2.30 -24.05
N PRO A 359 -3.37 1.22 -23.60
CA PRO A 359 -1.97 1.30 -23.23
C PRO A 359 -1.21 1.87 -24.41
N SER A 360 -0.53 3.01 -24.19
CA SER A 360 0.16 3.73 -25.25
C SER A 360 1.10 2.79 -25.98
N SER A 361 1.00 2.77 -27.30
CA SER A 361 1.73 1.83 -28.12
C SER A 361 3.24 2.14 -28.03
N LEU A 362 4.08 1.14 -28.31
CA LEU A 362 5.52 1.36 -28.43
C LEU A 362 5.86 2.46 -29.45
N ILE A 363 4.99 2.68 -30.45
CA ILE A 363 5.12 3.75 -31.45
C ILE A 363 4.95 5.13 -30.80
N ASP A 364 4.02 5.29 -29.86
CA ASP A 364 3.79 6.56 -29.16
C ASP A 364 4.98 6.91 -28.26
N TYR A 365 5.50 5.94 -27.49
CA TYR A 365 6.72 6.11 -26.71
C TYR A 365 7.93 6.42 -27.60
N TYR A 366 8.08 5.72 -28.73
CA TYR A 366 9.15 5.96 -29.70
C TYR A 366 9.11 7.37 -30.26
N GLN A 367 7.93 7.87 -30.66
CA GLN A 367 7.77 9.23 -31.17
C GLN A 367 8.09 10.28 -30.11
N GLN A 368 7.72 10.05 -28.85
CA GLN A 368 8.02 10.96 -27.73
C GLN A 368 9.52 11.00 -27.40
N GLU A 369 10.20 9.84 -27.35
CA GLU A 369 11.66 9.79 -27.12
C GLU A 369 12.43 10.42 -28.29
N LEU A 370 12.01 10.17 -29.54
CA LEU A 370 12.66 10.74 -30.72
C LEU A 370 12.46 12.26 -30.81
N ALA A 371 11.28 12.76 -30.44
CA ALA A 371 11.04 14.20 -30.32
C ALA A 371 11.96 14.83 -29.27
N ARG A 372 12.03 14.24 -28.06
CA ARG A 372 12.89 14.74 -26.97
C ARG A 372 14.39 14.76 -27.35
N LEU A 373 14.88 13.74 -28.05
CA LEU A 373 16.26 13.71 -28.54
C LEU A 373 16.51 14.82 -29.58
N ARG A 374 15.54 15.09 -30.47
CA ARG A 374 15.63 16.19 -31.44
C ARG A 374 15.57 17.57 -30.78
N ASP A 375 14.79 17.74 -29.71
CA ASP A 375 14.74 18.99 -28.95
C ASP A 375 16.08 19.27 -28.24
N LEU A 376 16.70 18.24 -27.63
CA LEU A 376 18.05 18.33 -27.06
C LEU A 376 19.11 18.60 -28.14
N ALA A 377 19.00 17.97 -29.30
CA ALA A 377 19.87 18.20 -30.45
C ALA A 377 19.73 19.63 -31.02
N ALA A 378 18.52 20.20 -31.00
CA ALA A 378 18.27 21.59 -31.36
C ALA A 378 18.88 22.57 -30.34
N ALA A 379 18.78 22.29 -29.03
CA ALA A 379 19.44 23.08 -28.00
C ALA A 379 20.97 23.05 -28.15
N TYR A 380 21.56 21.87 -28.39
CA TYR A 380 22.97 21.71 -28.70
C TYR A 380 23.39 22.48 -29.98
N ALA A 381 22.56 22.48 -31.02
CA ALA A 381 22.83 23.20 -32.26
C ALA A 381 22.80 24.74 -32.11
N ILE A 382 22.20 25.26 -31.03
CA ILE A 382 22.22 26.69 -30.67
C ILE A 382 23.54 27.05 -29.96
N SER A 383 24.04 26.17 -29.07
CA SER A 383 25.32 26.39 -28.38
C SER A 383 26.55 26.11 -29.25
N HIS A 384 26.44 25.23 -30.25
CA HIS A 384 27.52 24.88 -31.19
C HIS A 384 27.11 25.09 -32.66
N PRO A 385 27.10 26.36 -33.15
CA PRO A 385 26.64 26.68 -34.50
C PRO A 385 27.43 25.98 -35.62
N GLU A 386 28.72 25.71 -35.44
CA GLU A 386 29.55 25.01 -36.46
C GLU A 386 29.07 23.60 -36.81
N LEU A 387 28.44 22.87 -35.86
CA LEU A 387 27.90 21.53 -36.10
C LEU A 387 26.37 21.47 -36.20
N SER A 388 25.70 22.63 -36.16
CA SER A 388 24.24 22.74 -36.28
C SER A 388 23.69 21.96 -37.48
N ALA A 389 24.32 22.10 -38.66
CA ALA A 389 23.92 21.42 -39.89
C ALA A 389 24.11 19.89 -39.87
N MET A 390 24.96 19.35 -38.98
CA MET A 390 25.18 17.91 -38.85
C MET A 390 24.17 17.26 -37.89
N VAL A 391 23.71 18.02 -36.88
CA VAL A 391 22.96 17.49 -35.73
C VAL A 391 21.48 17.90 -35.73
N SER A 392 21.08 18.93 -36.49
CA SER A 392 19.69 19.41 -36.52
C SER A 392 19.28 19.99 -37.89
N GLY A 393 17.97 19.98 -38.15
CA GLY A 393 17.36 20.53 -39.37
C GLY A 393 17.38 19.59 -40.59
N HIS A 394 16.96 20.10 -41.75
CA HIS A 394 16.74 19.30 -42.97
C HIS A 394 18.03 18.81 -43.67
N LEU A 395 19.21 19.18 -43.15
CA LEU A 395 20.52 18.77 -43.66
C LEU A 395 21.28 17.87 -42.67
N ALA A 396 20.65 17.49 -41.55
CA ALA A 396 21.24 16.64 -40.52
C ALA A 396 21.79 15.32 -41.10
N ASP A 397 22.89 14.84 -40.52
CA ASP A 397 23.55 13.64 -41.00
C ASP A 397 22.69 12.40 -40.79
N ALA A 398 22.61 11.55 -41.82
CA ALA A 398 21.78 10.35 -41.79
C ALA A 398 22.28 9.27 -40.80
N GLY A 399 23.55 9.33 -40.38
CA GLY A 399 24.09 8.53 -39.30
C GLY A 399 23.67 9.03 -37.92
N VAL A 400 23.68 10.35 -37.70
CA VAL A 400 23.19 10.98 -36.46
C VAL A 400 21.70 10.73 -36.26
N GLU A 401 20.87 10.93 -37.28
CA GLU A 401 19.44 10.62 -37.18
C GLU A 401 19.19 9.14 -36.89
N ARG A 402 19.89 8.20 -37.55
CA ARG A 402 19.80 6.76 -37.23
C ARG A 402 20.25 6.41 -35.81
N LEU A 403 21.23 7.13 -35.26
CA LEU A 403 21.64 6.98 -33.87
C LEU A 403 20.51 7.42 -32.92
N PHE A 404 19.86 8.56 -33.20
CA PHE A 404 18.70 9.01 -32.44
C PHE A 404 17.50 8.07 -32.58
N GLU A 405 17.21 7.52 -33.76
CA GLU A 405 16.19 6.47 -33.94
C GLU A 405 16.51 5.22 -33.10
N GLY A 406 17.76 4.74 -33.13
CA GLY A 406 18.18 3.58 -32.34
C GLY A 406 18.07 3.81 -30.82
N VAL A 407 18.52 4.97 -30.34
CA VAL A 407 18.44 5.33 -28.91
C VAL A 407 16.99 5.59 -28.49
N ALA A 408 16.18 6.26 -29.31
CA ALA A 408 14.75 6.45 -29.06
C ALA A 408 14.02 5.11 -28.94
N PHE A 409 14.33 4.13 -29.79
CA PHE A 409 13.74 2.79 -29.70
C PHE A 409 14.10 2.09 -28.39
N LEU A 410 15.37 2.12 -27.97
CA LEU A 410 15.79 1.52 -26.70
C LEU A 410 15.16 2.21 -25.50
N ASN A 411 15.14 3.55 -25.49
CA ASN A 411 14.51 4.35 -24.45
C ASN A 411 13.00 4.12 -24.38
N ALA A 412 12.32 3.96 -25.52
CA ALA A 412 10.89 3.71 -25.60
C ALA A 412 10.50 2.34 -25.03
N ASN A 413 11.28 1.29 -25.28
CA ASN A 413 11.07 -0.03 -24.65
C ASN A 413 11.24 0.05 -23.12
N LEU A 414 12.22 0.83 -22.65
CA LEU A 414 12.48 1.03 -21.23
C LEU A 414 11.34 1.85 -20.58
N GLN A 415 10.92 2.96 -21.21
CA GLN A 415 9.81 3.79 -20.73
C GLN A 415 8.47 3.03 -20.74
N GLN A 416 8.17 2.27 -21.78
CA GLN A 416 7.00 1.38 -21.80
C GLN A 416 7.04 0.41 -20.61
N LYS A 417 8.18 -0.23 -20.35
CA LYS A 417 8.34 -1.14 -19.20
C LYS A 417 8.29 -0.43 -17.83
N LEU A 418 8.63 0.86 -17.76
CA LEU A 418 8.41 1.67 -16.55
C LEU A 418 6.92 1.92 -16.31
N ASP A 419 6.18 2.25 -17.37
CA ASP A 419 4.75 2.56 -17.30
C ASP A 419 3.84 1.31 -17.31
N ASP A 420 4.38 0.13 -17.63
CA ASP A 420 3.71 -1.16 -17.50
C ASP A 420 3.33 -1.42 -16.02
N ASP A 421 2.06 -1.19 -15.72
CA ASP A 421 1.40 -1.36 -14.42
C ASP A 421 1.06 -2.86 -14.14
N PHE A 422 2.07 -3.72 -14.03
CA PHE A 422 1.94 -5.13 -13.61
C PHE A 422 2.19 -5.30 -12.08
N PRO A 423 1.88 -6.45 -11.45
CA PRO A 423 1.47 -6.53 -10.03
C PRO A 423 2.62 -6.51 -9.00
N GLU A 424 3.67 -5.74 -9.24
CA GLU A 424 4.91 -5.74 -8.44
C GLU A 424 4.66 -5.15 -7.03
N ILE A 425 3.86 -4.08 -6.94
CA ILE A 425 3.38 -3.52 -5.66
C ILE A 425 2.60 -4.55 -4.84
N ILE A 426 1.78 -5.39 -5.50
CA ILE A 426 1.01 -6.43 -4.81
C ILE A 426 1.96 -7.46 -4.19
N HIS A 427 3.06 -7.80 -4.86
CA HIS A 427 4.05 -8.72 -4.31
C HIS A 427 4.82 -8.10 -3.14
N GLU A 428 5.32 -6.87 -3.25
CA GLU A 428 6.03 -6.20 -2.12
C GLU A 428 5.13 -6.03 -0.89
N VAL A 429 3.87 -5.61 -1.10
CA VAL A 429 2.89 -5.40 -0.03
C VAL A 429 2.45 -6.73 0.60
N ILE A 430 2.18 -7.77 -0.20
CA ILE A 430 1.80 -9.08 0.35
C ILE A 430 3.00 -9.76 1.02
N ASP A 431 4.25 -9.62 0.54
CA ASP A 431 5.40 -10.20 1.23
C ASP A 431 5.62 -9.58 2.61
N ALA A 432 5.40 -8.27 2.74
CA ALA A 432 5.47 -7.56 4.01
C ALA A 432 4.31 -7.90 4.98
N ILE A 433 3.09 -8.12 4.48
CA ILE A 433 1.88 -8.26 5.31
C ILE A 433 1.45 -9.73 5.51
N GLN A 434 1.49 -10.54 4.47
CA GLN A 434 1.08 -11.95 4.42
C GLN A 434 2.00 -12.79 3.50
N PRO A 435 3.29 -12.99 3.84
CA PRO A 435 4.25 -13.70 2.97
C PRO A 435 3.85 -15.16 2.65
N ASN A 436 2.88 -15.72 3.38
CA ASN A 436 2.32 -17.03 3.08
C ASN A 436 1.45 -17.07 1.81
N TYR A 437 0.90 -15.94 1.34
CA TYR A 437 0.06 -15.88 0.14
C TYR A 437 0.89 -15.90 -1.15
N LEU A 438 2.16 -15.52 -1.10
CA LEU A 438 3.11 -15.62 -2.23
C LEU A 438 3.80 -16.98 -2.30
N ARG A 439 3.60 -17.85 -1.31
CA ARG A 439 4.19 -19.20 -1.31
C ARG A 439 3.35 -20.12 -2.19
N PRO A 440 3.95 -20.81 -3.18
CA PRO A 440 3.22 -21.81 -3.93
C PRO A 440 2.74 -22.91 -2.98
N ILE A 441 1.46 -23.24 -3.04
CA ILE A 441 0.91 -24.39 -2.31
C ILE A 441 1.50 -25.65 -2.97
N PRO A 442 2.28 -26.48 -2.24
CA PRO A 442 2.82 -27.71 -2.80
C PRO A 442 1.69 -28.67 -3.14
N ALA A 443 1.93 -29.61 -4.06
CA ALA A 443 0.96 -30.66 -4.34
C ALA A 443 0.63 -31.45 -3.05
N THR A 444 -0.65 -31.54 -2.70
CA THR A 444 -1.14 -32.29 -1.54
C THR A 444 -2.16 -33.33 -1.98
N THR A 445 -2.17 -34.50 -1.34
CA THR A 445 -3.15 -35.56 -1.60
C THR A 445 -3.44 -36.35 -0.32
N ILE A 446 -4.56 -37.08 -0.30
CA ILE A 446 -4.94 -37.98 0.78
C ILE A 446 -4.52 -39.39 0.39
N ILE A 447 -3.75 -40.06 1.24
CA ILE A 447 -3.27 -41.43 1.02
C ILE A 447 -3.91 -42.36 2.04
N ALA A 448 -4.62 -43.37 1.55
CA ALA A 448 -5.18 -44.44 2.36
C ALA A 448 -4.13 -45.54 2.58
N PHE A 449 -3.89 -45.90 3.84
CA PHE A 449 -3.01 -47.01 4.20
C PHE A 449 -3.83 -48.25 4.56
N THR A 450 -3.82 -49.24 3.66
CA THR A 450 -4.51 -50.52 3.91
C THR A 450 -3.61 -51.48 4.69
N PRO A 451 -4.05 -52.07 5.82
CA PRO A 451 -3.27 -53.09 6.52
C PRO A 451 -3.08 -54.32 5.63
N LYS A 452 -1.90 -54.96 5.73
CA LYS A 452 -1.67 -56.28 5.10
C LYS A 452 -2.54 -57.33 5.81
N GLN A 453 -2.94 -58.38 5.08
CA GLN A 453 -3.85 -59.43 5.57
C GLN A 453 -3.40 -60.13 6.87
N ASN A 454 -2.10 -60.12 7.17
CA ASN A 454 -1.52 -60.73 8.39
C ASN A 454 -1.35 -59.74 9.54
N CYS A 455 -1.88 -58.52 9.44
CA CYS A 455 -1.82 -57.52 10.51
C CYS A 455 -2.82 -57.89 11.61
N THR A 456 -2.35 -58.16 12.83
CA THR A 456 -3.17 -58.53 13.99
C THR A 456 -3.17 -57.47 15.10
N THR A 457 -2.36 -56.42 14.96
CA THR A 457 -2.19 -55.35 15.95
C THR A 457 -2.28 -53.98 15.26
N THR A 458 -2.72 -52.96 15.99
CA THR A 458 -2.70 -51.57 15.50
C THR A 458 -1.27 -51.14 15.19
N GLN A 459 -1.05 -50.58 14.00
CA GLN A 459 0.24 -49.98 13.62
C GLN A 459 0.13 -48.47 13.52
N LEU A 460 1.09 -47.75 14.07
CA LEU A 460 1.16 -46.28 13.98
C LEU A 460 2.11 -45.88 12.85
N ILE A 461 1.61 -45.11 11.89
CA ILE A 461 2.45 -44.38 10.93
C ILE A 461 2.74 -43.00 11.53
N PRO A 462 4.02 -42.63 11.76
CA PRO A 462 4.36 -41.34 12.32
C PRO A 462 4.19 -40.21 11.30
N VAL A 463 4.06 -38.98 11.82
CA VAL A 463 4.27 -37.74 11.04
C VAL A 463 5.69 -37.76 10.46
N GLY A 464 5.87 -37.28 9.25
CA GLY A 464 7.19 -37.27 8.59
C GLY A 464 7.48 -38.51 7.73
N THR A 465 6.54 -39.45 7.60
CA THR A 465 6.72 -40.63 6.75
C THR A 465 6.70 -40.22 5.28
N GLU A 466 7.81 -40.49 4.58
CA GLU A 466 7.95 -40.17 3.15
C GLU A 466 7.29 -41.22 2.25
N LEU A 467 6.63 -40.76 1.20
CA LEU A 467 5.89 -41.56 0.24
C LEU A 467 6.21 -41.02 -1.17
N LYS A 468 6.69 -41.88 -2.07
CA LYS A 468 6.98 -41.49 -3.46
C LYS A 468 5.81 -41.83 -4.35
N SER A 469 5.45 -40.92 -5.25
CA SER A 469 4.51 -41.21 -6.32
C SER A 469 5.09 -42.23 -7.30
N ILE A 470 4.21 -42.85 -8.09
CA ILE A 470 4.62 -43.36 -9.40
C ILE A 470 5.21 -42.21 -10.24
N PRO A 471 6.27 -42.42 -11.03
CA PRO A 471 6.83 -41.38 -11.88
C PRO A 471 5.82 -40.92 -12.95
N VAL A 472 5.68 -39.61 -13.12
CA VAL A 472 4.98 -38.98 -14.24
C VAL A 472 6.04 -38.26 -15.05
N ASP A 473 6.11 -38.52 -16.36
CA ASP A 473 7.14 -38.01 -17.27
C ASP A 473 8.58 -38.17 -16.73
N GLY A 474 8.85 -39.32 -16.10
CA GLY A 474 10.14 -39.67 -15.50
C GLY A 474 10.41 -39.05 -14.12
N THR A 475 9.56 -38.15 -13.63
CA THR A 475 9.73 -37.46 -12.34
C THR A 475 8.82 -38.06 -11.27
N ALA A 476 9.39 -38.44 -10.12
CA ALA A 476 8.63 -38.94 -8.96
C ALA A 476 8.53 -37.87 -7.87
N CYS A 477 7.31 -37.51 -7.49
CA CYS A 477 7.06 -36.56 -6.39
C CYS A 477 7.21 -37.26 -5.05
N THR A 478 7.82 -36.58 -4.07
CA THR A 478 7.91 -37.08 -2.68
C THR A 478 6.92 -36.32 -1.81
N PHE A 479 6.02 -37.05 -1.16
CA PHE A 479 5.03 -36.55 -0.21
C PHE A 479 5.42 -36.97 1.21
N THR A 480 4.92 -36.25 2.21
CA THR A 480 5.24 -36.50 3.63
C THR A 480 3.96 -36.50 4.45
N THR A 481 3.75 -37.49 5.32
CA THR A 481 2.57 -37.53 6.20
C THR A 481 2.57 -36.35 7.19
N ARG A 482 1.45 -35.61 7.26
CA ARG A 482 1.31 -34.46 8.17
C ARG A 482 0.70 -34.79 9.53
N TYR A 483 0.00 -35.91 9.63
CA TYR A 483 -0.66 -36.39 10.84
C TYR A 483 -0.20 -37.82 11.17
N PRO A 484 -0.17 -38.21 12.46
CA PRO A 484 -0.01 -39.61 12.83
C PRO A 484 -1.27 -40.38 12.40
N VAL A 485 -1.09 -41.60 11.86
CA VAL A 485 -2.21 -42.43 11.41
C VAL A 485 -2.15 -43.79 12.10
N GLU A 486 -3.18 -44.14 12.85
CA GLU A 486 -3.37 -45.47 13.41
C GLU A 486 -4.09 -46.37 12.39
N ILE A 487 -3.45 -47.50 12.05
CA ILE A 487 -3.97 -48.51 11.16
C ILE A 487 -4.40 -49.70 12.01
N HIS A 488 -5.70 -49.83 12.24
CA HIS A 488 -6.29 -50.99 12.90
C HIS A 488 -6.47 -52.14 11.90
N PRO A 489 -6.45 -53.41 12.36
CA PRO A 489 -6.73 -54.59 11.53
C PRO A 489 -8.24 -54.77 11.30
N LEU A 490 -8.89 -53.72 10.77
CA LEU A 490 -10.33 -53.64 10.52
C LEU A 490 -10.57 -53.16 9.09
N THR A 491 -11.59 -53.69 8.43
CA THR A 491 -12.02 -53.27 7.09
C THR A 491 -13.48 -52.86 7.11
N LEU A 492 -13.78 -51.72 6.48
CA LEU A 492 -15.15 -51.25 6.30
C LEU A 492 -15.85 -52.13 5.26
N THR A 493 -16.81 -52.95 5.69
CA THR A 493 -17.47 -53.94 4.82
C THR A 493 -18.72 -53.40 4.12
N ASP A 494 -19.47 -52.51 4.77
CA ASP A 494 -20.71 -51.94 4.25
C ASP A 494 -20.98 -50.56 4.87
N VAL A 495 -21.67 -49.70 4.12
CA VAL A 495 -22.11 -48.36 4.57
C VAL A 495 -23.51 -48.12 4.01
N THR A 496 -24.51 -48.17 4.89
CA THR A 496 -25.91 -47.88 4.53
C THR A 496 -26.31 -46.48 5.00
N PHE A 497 -26.79 -45.66 4.07
CA PHE A 497 -27.40 -44.36 4.38
C PHE A 497 -28.92 -44.51 4.43
N ALA A 498 -29.49 -44.46 5.63
CA ALA A 498 -30.93 -44.49 5.84
C ALA A 498 -31.46 -43.06 5.97
N GLN A 499 -32.01 -42.50 4.89
CA GLN A 499 -32.77 -41.26 4.95
C GLN A 499 -34.18 -41.56 5.49
N PRO A 500 -34.62 -40.94 6.61
CA PRO A 500 -36.00 -41.05 7.06
C PRO A 500 -36.93 -40.47 5.98
N SER A 501 -38.02 -41.18 5.67
CA SER A 501 -39.07 -40.63 4.82
C SER A 501 -39.80 -39.51 5.55
N GLY A 502 -39.61 -38.28 5.06
CA GLY A 502 -40.29 -37.05 5.48
C GLY A 502 -40.85 -36.32 4.26
#